data_AF-A0A497B9H1-F1
#
_entry.id   AF-A0A497B9H1-F1
#
_cell.length_a   1.000
_cell.length_b   1.000
_cell.length_c   1.000
_cell.angle_alpha   90.00
_cell.angle_beta   90.00
_cell.angle_gamma   90.00
#
_symmetry.space_group_name_H-M   'P 1'
#
loop_
_entity.id
_entity.type
_entity.pdbx_description
1 polymer ?
#
loop_
_entity_poly.entity_id
_entity_poly.type
_entity_poly.pdbx_seq_one_letter_code
_entity_poly.pdbx_strand_id
1 'polypeptide(L)'
;MTAELYKKDDEYLRIEMDPDPINYREETDCNIGIMVCWHRGYTLGDEQPKEDPEEYREGLPKNRIELPLYLYDHSGITMRTTPFSCRWDSGQVGFIYTTPKRMKELGVDVDKAEEYLRIEVEQYDHLITGNVYGFTLFKIDTCENCGNEEEKTIDSCWGFYGDDHKDSGLYAQAGVGNIKDWEEV
;
A
#
# COMPACT_ATOMS: atom_id res chain seq x y z
N MET A 1 2.45 14.53 -10.72
CA MET A 1 2.95 13.14 -10.74
C MET A 1 4.45 13.24 -10.88
N THR A 2 5.18 12.82 -9.85
CA THR A 2 6.63 12.68 -9.87
C THR A 2 6.94 11.36 -10.55
N ALA A 3 7.50 11.45 -11.75
CA ALA A 3 8.02 10.28 -12.47
C ALA A 3 9.54 10.28 -12.29
N GLU A 4 10.10 9.14 -11.91
CA GLU A 4 11.54 8.91 -11.95
C GLU A 4 11.88 8.26 -13.28
N LEU A 5 12.92 8.75 -13.96
CA LEU A 5 13.35 8.21 -15.24
C LEU A 5 14.83 7.84 -15.16
N TYR A 6 15.11 6.61 -15.53
CA TYR A 6 16.44 6.04 -15.54
C TYR A 6 16.76 5.48 -16.92
N LYS A 7 18.04 5.54 -17.31
CA LYS A 7 18.54 4.99 -18.57
C LYS A 7 19.72 4.05 -18.35
N LYS A 8 19.73 2.94 -19.07
CA LYS A 8 20.87 2.03 -19.17
C LYS A 8 20.98 1.54 -20.60
N ASP A 9 22.13 1.79 -21.23
CA ASP A 9 22.34 1.53 -22.66
C ASP A 9 21.25 2.20 -23.52
N ASP A 10 20.44 1.42 -24.24
CA ASP A 10 19.31 1.89 -25.06
C ASP A 10 17.94 1.70 -24.37
N GLU A 11 17.93 1.30 -23.10
CA GLU A 11 16.72 1.02 -22.31
C GLU A 11 16.43 2.14 -21.31
N TYR A 12 15.15 2.40 -21.13
CA TYR A 12 14.62 3.40 -20.23
C TYR A 12 13.66 2.76 -19.25
N LEU A 13 13.83 3.07 -17.97
CA LEU A 13 12.96 2.65 -16.89
C LEU A 13 12.29 3.90 -16.33
N ARG A 14 10.97 3.99 -16.50
CA ARG A 14 10.13 5.02 -15.88
C ARG A 14 9.39 4.42 -14.70
N ILE A 15 9.48 5.04 -13.53
CA ILE A 15 8.76 4.67 -12.32
C ILE A 15 7.82 5.80 -11.95
N GLU A 16 6.56 5.47 -11.73
CA GLU A 16 5.49 6.44 -11.53
C GLU A 16 4.58 5.96 -10.41
N MET A 17 3.99 6.90 -9.67
CA MET A 17 2.89 6.56 -8.76
C MET A 17 1.74 5.97 -9.57
N ASP A 18 1.16 4.90 -9.04
CA ASP A 18 -0.01 4.26 -9.62
C ASP A 18 -1.22 5.20 -9.53
N PRO A 19 -1.81 5.61 -10.66
CA PRO A 19 -2.97 6.50 -10.65
C PRO A 19 -4.26 5.79 -10.23
N ASP A 20 -4.31 4.46 -10.26
CA ASP A 20 -5.48 3.64 -9.95
C ASP A 20 -5.07 2.36 -9.19
N PRO A 21 -4.49 2.51 -7.98
CA PRO A 21 -4.02 1.37 -7.21
C PRO A 21 -5.19 0.51 -6.75
N ILE A 22 -5.06 -0.81 -6.93
CA ILE A 22 -6.04 -1.80 -6.47
C ILE A 22 -6.23 -1.67 -4.96
N ASN A 23 -7.49 -1.55 -4.51
CA ASN A 23 -7.76 -1.60 -3.08
C ASN A 23 -7.97 -3.05 -2.66
N TYR A 24 -6.90 -3.75 -2.24
CA TYR A 24 -6.99 -5.15 -1.81
C TYR A 24 -7.98 -5.41 -0.67
N ARG A 25 -8.33 -4.38 0.13
CA ARG A 25 -9.39 -4.50 1.15
C ARG A 25 -10.79 -4.62 0.58
N GLU A 26 -11.05 -3.98 -0.55
CA GLU A 26 -12.34 -4.02 -1.24
C GLU A 26 -12.42 -5.10 -2.32
N GLU A 27 -11.27 -5.43 -2.93
CA GLU A 27 -11.22 -6.28 -4.12
C GLU A 27 -10.87 -7.75 -3.82
N THR A 28 -10.51 -8.09 -2.57
CA THR A 28 -10.15 -9.46 -2.21
C THR A 28 -10.77 -9.93 -0.90
N ASP A 29 -11.09 -11.22 -0.86
CA ASP A 29 -11.59 -11.91 0.34
C ASP A 29 -10.46 -12.52 1.19
N CYS A 30 -9.20 -12.14 0.92
CA CYS A 30 -8.02 -12.75 1.56
C CYS A 30 -7.54 -12.02 2.80
N ASN A 31 -8.12 -10.86 3.14
CA ASN A 31 -7.72 -10.12 4.33
C ASN A 31 -8.07 -10.90 5.60
N ILE A 32 -7.08 -11.01 6.45
CA ILE A 32 -7.15 -11.62 7.77
C ILE A 32 -7.83 -10.67 8.75
N GLY A 33 -7.51 -9.38 8.67
CA GLY A 33 -7.97 -8.36 9.59
C GLY A 33 -9.17 -7.57 9.09
N ILE A 34 -10.09 -7.26 10.00
CA ILE A 34 -11.20 -6.34 9.80
C ILE A 34 -10.85 -5.03 10.50
N MET A 35 -10.70 -3.95 9.73
CA MET A 35 -10.49 -2.58 10.17
C MET A 35 -11.83 -1.90 10.45
N VAL A 36 -12.01 -1.50 11.70
CA VAL A 36 -13.22 -0.80 12.15
C VAL A 36 -12.82 0.59 12.62
N CYS A 37 -13.35 1.61 11.95
CA CYS A 37 -12.91 2.99 12.12
C CYS A 37 -14.06 3.96 12.44
N TRP A 38 -13.77 4.90 13.33
CA TRP A 38 -14.60 6.04 13.70
C TRP A 38 -13.83 7.31 13.37
N HIS A 39 -14.11 7.88 12.20
CA HIS A 39 -13.55 9.16 11.79
C HIS A 39 -14.64 10.05 11.17
N ARG A 40 -14.55 11.36 11.40
CA ARG A 40 -15.60 12.30 10.95
C ARG A 40 -15.47 12.69 9.48
N GLY A 41 -14.25 12.75 8.98
CA GLY A 41 -13.93 13.28 7.65
C GLY A 41 -13.59 12.23 6.60
N TYR A 42 -13.28 10.99 7.02
CA TYR A 42 -12.80 9.95 6.12
C TYR A 42 -13.58 8.65 6.34
N THR A 43 -13.89 7.97 5.25
CA THR A 43 -14.29 6.55 5.27
C THR A 43 -13.01 5.74 5.26
N LEU A 44 -12.73 5.03 6.35
CA LEU A 44 -11.48 4.30 6.56
C LEU A 44 -11.75 2.84 6.85
N GLY A 45 -10.85 1.96 6.38
CA GLY A 45 -10.93 0.52 6.62
C GLY A 45 -12.20 -0.10 6.04
N ASP A 46 -12.69 -1.15 6.70
CA ASP A 46 -13.78 -1.99 6.18
C ASP A 46 -15.15 -1.59 6.78
N GLU A 47 -15.18 -1.16 8.04
CA GLU A 47 -16.42 -0.88 8.75
C GLU A 47 -16.43 0.47 9.48
N GLN A 48 -17.60 1.13 9.48
CA GLN A 48 -17.82 2.46 10.06
C GLN A 48 -19.07 2.47 10.94
N PRO A 49 -19.02 1.82 12.11
CA PRO A 49 -20.17 1.70 12.98
C PRO A 49 -20.64 3.06 13.50
N LYS A 50 -21.95 3.19 13.72
CA LYS A 50 -22.55 4.37 14.37
C LYS A 50 -22.56 4.27 15.89
N GLU A 51 -22.46 3.05 16.39
CA GLU A 51 -22.40 2.71 17.82
C GLU A 51 -21.10 3.24 18.43
N ASP A 52 -21.07 3.35 19.76
CA ASP A 52 -19.84 3.68 20.47
C ASP A 52 -18.78 2.56 20.28
N PRO A 53 -17.48 2.90 20.14
CA PRO A 53 -16.43 1.91 19.96
C PRO A 53 -16.39 0.81 21.04
N GLU A 54 -16.75 1.10 22.28
CA GLU A 54 -16.80 0.09 23.35
C GLU A 54 -17.98 -0.86 23.17
N GLU A 55 -19.17 -0.32 22.88
CA GLU A 55 -20.38 -1.11 22.61
C GLU A 55 -20.17 -2.06 21.43
N TYR A 56 -19.60 -1.56 20.33
CA TYR A 56 -19.28 -2.38 19.17
C TYR A 56 -18.25 -3.48 19.54
N ARG A 57 -17.19 -3.13 20.29
CA ARG A 57 -16.18 -4.11 20.77
C ARG A 57 -16.77 -5.19 21.69
N GLU A 58 -17.82 -4.89 22.43
CA GLU A 58 -18.49 -5.86 23.29
C GLU A 58 -19.19 -6.96 22.49
N GLY A 59 -19.75 -6.61 21.33
CA GLY A 59 -20.39 -7.53 20.38
C GLY A 59 -19.42 -8.44 19.62
N LEU A 60 -18.12 -8.11 19.61
CA LEU A 60 -17.11 -8.91 18.93
C LEU A 60 -16.70 -10.18 19.72
N PRO A 61 -16.19 -11.23 19.03
CA PRO A 61 -15.64 -12.41 19.67
C PRO A 61 -14.57 -12.08 20.72
N LYS A 62 -14.63 -12.76 21.88
CA LYS A 62 -13.74 -12.49 23.03
C LYS A 62 -12.31 -12.99 22.82
N ASN A 63 -12.10 -13.98 21.95
CA ASN A 63 -10.79 -14.56 21.63
C ASN A 63 -10.12 -13.89 20.41
N ARG A 64 -10.57 -12.69 20.03
CA ARG A 64 -9.98 -11.93 18.93
C ARG A 64 -8.58 -11.43 19.29
N ILE A 65 -7.78 -11.18 18.26
CA ILE A 65 -6.49 -10.52 18.35
C ILE A 65 -6.67 -9.16 17.69
N GLU A 66 -6.34 -8.08 18.39
CA GLU A 66 -6.64 -6.71 17.94
C GLU A 66 -5.42 -5.80 18.10
N LEU A 67 -5.28 -4.85 17.17
CA LEU A 67 -4.31 -3.76 17.25
C LEU A 67 -5.05 -2.42 17.10
N PRO A 68 -4.67 -1.38 17.86
CA PRO A 68 -5.24 -0.05 17.71
C PRO A 68 -4.83 0.57 16.36
N LEU A 69 -5.70 1.38 15.77
CA LEU A 69 -5.41 2.17 14.57
C LEU A 69 -5.29 3.63 14.94
N TYR A 70 -4.14 4.23 14.65
CA TYR A 70 -3.89 5.66 14.82
C TYR A 70 -3.79 6.31 13.45
N LEU A 71 -4.44 7.47 13.29
CA LEU A 71 -4.35 8.29 12.09
C LEU A 71 -3.62 9.58 12.44
N TYR A 72 -2.79 10.07 11.52
CA TYR A 72 -2.28 11.44 11.50
C TYR A 72 -2.80 12.14 10.24
N ASP A 73 -3.37 13.34 10.42
CA ASP A 73 -4.02 14.12 9.36
C ASP A 73 -3.43 15.55 9.31
N HIS A 74 -2.51 15.78 8.37
CA HIS A 74 -1.85 17.07 8.18
C HIS A 74 -1.42 17.27 6.72
N SER A 75 -2.34 17.77 5.89
CA SER A 75 -2.15 17.92 4.42
C SER A 75 -2.08 16.60 3.64
N GLY A 76 -2.54 15.52 4.28
CA GLY A 76 -2.54 14.13 3.84
C GLY A 76 -2.78 13.26 5.07
N ILE A 77 -3.12 11.99 4.86
CA ILE A 77 -3.38 11.05 5.95
C ILE A 77 -2.38 9.90 5.96
N THR A 78 -1.99 9.45 7.15
CA THR A 78 -1.21 8.22 7.34
C THR A 78 -1.74 7.46 8.56
N MET A 79 -1.72 6.14 8.48
CA MET A 79 -2.23 5.22 9.48
C MET A 79 -1.15 4.26 9.97
N ARG A 80 -1.16 3.96 11.27
CA ARG A 80 -0.31 2.90 11.84
C ARG A 80 -0.88 2.31 13.12
N THR A 81 -0.25 1.25 13.61
CA THR A 81 -0.66 0.53 14.82
C THR A 81 -0.06 1.07 16.13
N THR A 82 0.61 2.21 16.09
CA THR A 82 1.25 2.87 17.25
C THR A 82 0.95 4.37 17.29
N PRO A 83 0.83 4.99 18.48
CA PRO A 83 0.50 6.41 18.59
C PRO A 83 1.50 7.31 17.88
N PHE A 84 1.03 8.41 17.28
CA PHE A 84 1.90 9.51 16.84
C PHE A 84 2.22 10.44 18.00
N SER A 85 3.33 11.17 17.91
CA SER A 85 3.74 12.13 18.93
C SER A 85 2.93 13.44 18.89
N CYS A 86 2.36 13.78 17.74
CA CYS A 86 1.59 15.01 17.54
C CYS A 86 0.19 14.90 18.18
N ARG A 87 -0.07 15.70 19.22
CA ARG A 87 -1.33 15.62 19.98
C ARG A 87 -2.54 16.29 19.32
N TRP A 88 -2.31 17.11 18.30
CA TRP A 88 -3.35 17.95 17.69
C TRP A 88 -3.94 17.29 16.45
N ASP A 89 -3.05 16.75 15.61
CA ASP A 89 -3.37 16.24 14.29
C ASP A 89 -3.34 14.70 14.24
N SER A 90 -3.29 14.03 15.41
CA SER A 90 -3.36 12.57 15.47
C SER A 90 -4.25 12.07 16.59
N GLY A 91 -4.75 10.86 16.42
CA GLY A 91 -5.53 10.16 17.43
C GLY A 91 -5.78 8.71 17.07
N GLN A 92 -6.26 7.94 18.04
CA GLN A 92 -6.78 6.61 17.74
C GLN A 92 -8.12 6.77 17.01
N VAL A 93 -8.21 6.20 15.82
CA VAL A 93 -9.41 6.26 14.97
C VAL A 93 -10.14 4.93 14.91
N GLY A 94 -9.60 3.87 15.51
CA GLY A 94 -10.22 2.56 15.43
C GLY A 94 -9.33 1.45 15.94
N PHE A 95 -9.59 0.26 15.42
CA PHE A 95 -8.78 -0.93 15.62
C PHE A 95 -8.94 -1.87 14.41
N ILE A 96 -7.91 -2.67 14.18
CA ILE A 96 -7.98 -3.81 13.28
C ILE A 96 -8.02 -5.07 14.14
N TYR A 97 -8.85 -6.04 13.80
CA TYR A 97 -8.91 -7.31 14.53
C TYR A 97 -9.05 -8.51 13.61
N THR A 98 -8.58 -9.66 14.10
CA THR A 98 -8.87 -10.96 13.49
C THR A 98 -9.33 -11.95 14.56
N THR A 99 -9.77 -13.13 14.12
CA THR A 99 -10.17 -14.22 15.01
C THR A 99 -9.38 -15.48 14.68
N PRO A 100 -9.11 -16.37 15.66
CA PRO A 100 -8.51 -17.67 15.39
C PRO A 100 -9.27 -18.50 14.36
N LYS A 101 -10.59 -18.31 14.25
CA LYS A 101 -11.42 -18.94 13.23
C LYS A 101 -11.04 -18.44 11.83
N ARG A 102 -10.98 -17.12 11.62
CA ARG A 102 -10.58 -16.50 10.35
C ARG A 102 -9.17 -16.90 9.93
N MET A 103 -8.22 -16.85 10.86
CA MET A 103 -6.84 -17.31 10.65
C MET A 103 -6.81 -18.76 10.14
N LYS A 104 -7.54 -19.65 10.81
CA LYS A 104 -7.63 -21.07 10.41
C LYS A 104 -8.30 -21.28 9.05
N GLU A 105 -9.33 -20.50 8.72
CA GLU A 105 -10.00 -20.55 7.42
C GLU A 105 -9.05 -20.17 6.28
N LEU A 106 -8.16 -19.20 6.52
CA LEU A 106 -7.14 -18.76 5.57
C LEU A 106 -5.84 -19.59 5.63
N GLY A 107 -5.76 -20.60 6.52
CA GLY A 107 -4.58 -21.44 6.67
C GLY A 107 -3.38 -20.73 7.30
N VAL A 108 -3.61 -19.66 8.07
CA VAL A 108 -2.58 -18.83 8.69
C VAL A 108 -2.40 -19.20 10.16
N ASP A 109 -1.15 -19.23 10.62
CA ASP A 109 -0.80 -19.48 12.02
C ASP A 109 -1.27 -18.33 12.92
N VAL A 110 -2.05 -18.66 13.95
CA VAL A 110 -2.61 -17.70 14.92
C VAL A 110 -1.52 -16.92 15.64
N ASP A 111 -0.35 -17.52 15.87
CA ASP A 111 0.77 -16.86 16.54
C ASP A 111 1.36 -15.70 15.71
N LYS A 112 1.06 -15.66 14.42
CA LYS A 112 1.46 -14.57 13.50
C LYS A 112 0.38 -13.50 13.34
N ALA A 113 -0.74 -13.57 14.05
CA ALA A 113 -1.86 -12.66 13.85
C ALA A 113 -1.43 -11.19 13.93
N GLU A 114 -0.72 -10.78 14.98
CA GLU A 114 -0.26 -9.38 15.10
C GLU A 114 0.66 -8.95 13.96
N GLU A 115 1.52 -9.84 13.47
CA GLU A 115 2.42 -9.57 12.33
C GLU A 115 1.59 -9.28 11.07
N TYR A 116 0.64 -10.15 10.74
CA TYR A 116 -0.24 -9.96 9.58
C TYR A 116 -1.12 -8.72 9.71
N LEU A 117 -1.67 -8.44 10.89
CA LEU A 117 -2.45 -7.22 11.12
C LEU A 117 -1.60 -5.96 10.89
N ARG A 118 -0.32 -5.94 11.27
CA ARG A 118 0.58 -4.81 11.00
C ARG A 118 0.86 -4.66 9.51
N ILE A 119 1.12 -5.77 8.80
CA ILE A 119 1.33 -5.80 7.36
C ILE A 119 0.11 -5.28 6.59
N GLU A 120 -1.11 -5.64 7.01
CA GLU A 120 -2.32 -5.12 6.39
C GLU A 120 -2.55 -3.63 6.67
N VAL A 121 -2.14 -3.14 7.85
CA VAL A 121 -2.21 -1.71 8.16
C VAL A 121 -1.20 -0.92 7.34
N GLU A 122 0.02 -1.43 7.18
CA GLU A 122 1.06 -0.83 6.35
C GLU A 122 0.65 -0.77 4.87
N GLN A 123 0.11 -1.86 4.31
CA GLN A 123 -0.45 -1.85 2.96
C GLN A 123 -1.58 -0.84 2.80
N TYR A 124 -2.49 -0.75 3.78
CA TYR A 124 -3.56 0.25 3.75
C TYR A 124 -3.02 1.68 3.85
N ASP A 125 -1.97 1.92 4.65
CA ASP A 125 -1.28 3.21 4.74
C ASP A 125 -0.68 3.62 3.39
N HIS A 126 0.02 2.72 2.71
CA HIS A 126 0.54 2.95 1.37
C HIS A 126 -0.57 3.33 0.38
N LEU A 127 -1.72 2.66 0.44
CA LEU A 127 -2.87 2.98 -0.42
C LEU A 127 -3.38 4.40 -0.17
N ILE A 128 -3.67 4.76 1.08
CA ILE A 128 -4.28 6.07 1.42
C ILE A 128 -3.29 7.24 1.30
N THR A 129 -1.99 6.96 1.33
CA THR A 129 -0.93 7.95 1.09
C THR A 129 -0.56 8.09 -0.39
N GLY A 130 -1.04 7.19 -1.26
CA GLY A 130 -0.64 7.12 -2.67
C GLY A 130 0.77 6.58 -2.89
N ASN A 131 1.34 5.92 -1.88
CA ASN A 131 2.67 5.29 -1.91
C ASN A 131 2.61 3.92 -2.60
N VAL A 132 2.04 3.89 -3.80
CA VAL A 132 1.90 2.72 -4.69
C VAL A 132 2.43 3.12 -6.05
N TYR A 133 3.22 2.24 -6.68
CA TYR A 133 3.97 2.55 -7.89
C TYR A 133 3.77 1.51 -8.97
N GLY A 134 4.10 1.89 -10.19
CA GLY A 134 4.38 0.98 -11.28
C GLY A 134 5.62 1.41 -12.04
N PHE A 135 6.06 0.52 -12.93
CA PHE A 135 7.15 0.78 -13.84
C PHE A 135 6.73 0.56 -15.28
N THR A 136 7.38 1.29 -16.18
CA THR A 136 7.39 1.02 -17.61
C THR A 136 8.85 0.93 -18.06
N LEU A 137 9.24 -0.22 -18.61
CA LEU A 137 10.52 -0.44 -19.27
C LEU A 137 10.30 -0.29 -20.78
N PHE A 138 11.06 0.57 -21.45
CA PHE A 138 10.87 0.88 -22.86
C PHE A 138 12.18 1.25 -23.58
N LYS A 139 12.14 1.26 -24.91
CA LYS A 139 13.19 1.83 -25.78
C LYS A 139 12.62 3.00 -26.57
N ILE A 140 13.47 3.93 -26.96
CA ILE A 140 13.09 4.99 -27.90
C ILE A 140 13.48 4.53 -29.31
N ASP A 141 12.49 4.39 -30.19
CA ASP A 141 12.69 4.12 -31.61
C ASP A 141 12.64 5.43 -32.38
N THR A 142 13.74 5.80 -33.03
CA THR A 142 13.81 7.02 -33.84
C THR A 142 13.63 6.66 -35.32
N CYS A 143 12.59 7.19 -35.95
CA CYS A 143 12.36 7.00 -37.38
C CYS A 143 13.47 7.67 -38.19
N GLU A 144 14.26 6.89 -38.92
CA GLU A 144 15.37 7.38 -39.75
C GLU A 144 14.95 8.40 -40.82
N ASN A 145 13.69 8.36 -41.27
CA ASN A 145 13.21 9.20 -42.37
C ASN A 145 12.68 10.57 -41.93
N CYS A 146 12.09 10.69 -40.74
CA CYS A 146 11.51 11.96 -40.26
C CYS A 146 12.04 12.43 -38.89
N GLY A 147 12.84 11.62 -38.20
CA GLY A 147 13.38 11.92 -36.86
C GLY A 147 12.35 11.84 -35.73
N ASN A 148 11.14 11.35 -35.98
CA ASN A 148 10.16 11.14 -34.91
C ASN A 148 10.62 10.03 -33.97
N GLU A 149 10.51 10.29 -32.68
CA GLU A 149 10.78 9.33 -31.61
C GLU A 149 9.47 8.69 -31.13
N GLU A 150 9.50 7.38 -30.92
CA GLU A 150 8.37 6.60 -30.38
C GLU A 150 8.86 5.73 -29.23
N GLU A 151 8.13 5.75 -28.10
CA GLU A 151 8.38 4.83 -27.00
C GLU A 151 7.84 3.43 -27.35
N LYS A 152 8.74 2.44 -27.42
CA LYS A 152 8.38 1.02 -27.54
C LYS A 152 8.51 0.34 -26.19
N THR A 153 7.37 0.12 -25.54
CA THR A 153 7.29 -0.62 -24.27
C THR A 153 7.81 -2.05 -24.44
N ILE A 154 8.72 -2.45 -23.56
CA ILE A 154 9.22 -3.82 -23.39
C ILE A 154 8.38 -4.55 -22.36
N ASP A 155 8.21 -3.94 -21.19
CA ASP A 155 7.45 -4.50 -20.07
C ASP A 155 6.86 -3.38 -19.21
N SER A 156 5.75 -3.66 -18.54
CA SER A 156 5.19 -2.75 -17.54
C SER A 156 4.37 -3.53 -16.51
N CYS A 157 4.47 -3.09 -15.27
CA CYS A 157 3.71 -3.66 -14.17
C CYS A 157 3.44 -2.58 -13.12
N TRP A 158 2.32 -2.70 -12.42
CA TRP A 158 1.78 -1.70 -11.48
C TRP A 158 1.33 -2.40 -10.19
N GLY A 159 0.97 -1.62 -9.16
CA GLY A 159 0.54 -2.15 -7.86
C GLY A 159 1.68 -2.53 -6.91
N PHE A 160 2.84 -1.88 -6.98
CA PHE A 160 3.94 -2.09 -6.02
C PHE A 160 3.83 -1.13 -4.84
N TYR A 161 3.65 -1.67 -3.63
CA TYR A 161 3.45 -0.88 -2.41
C TYR A 161 4.79 -0.47 -1.80
N GLY A 162 4.99 0.84 -1.60
CA GLY A 162 6.19 1.40 -0.99
C GLY A 162 7.19 2.02 -1.98
N ASP A 163 7.86 3.06 -1.49
CA ASP A 163 8.88 3.87 -2.18
C ASP A 163 10.27 3.25 -2.13
N ASP A 164 10.55 2.31 -1.21
CA ASP A 164 11.69 1.41 -1.35
C ASP A 164 11.39 0.35 -2.42
N HIS A 165 11.69 0.69 -3.67
CA HIS A 165 11.42 -0.15 -4.85
C HIS A 165 12.20 -1.48 -4.89
N LYS A 166 13.19 -1.65 -4.01
CA LYS A 166 13.87 -2.94 -3.81
C LYS A 166 13.03 -3.83 -2.91
N ASP A 167 12.58 -3.30 -1.78
CA ASP A 167 11.79 -4.05 -0.80
C ASP A 167 10.37 -4.34 -1.32
N SER A 168 9.78 -3.43 -2.11
CA SER A 168 8.49 -3.65 -2.78
C SER A 168 8.55 -4.67 -3.92
N GLY A 169 9.76 -5.06 -4.35
CA GLY A 169 9.97 -6.02 -5.44
C GLY A 169 9.85 -5.42 -6.85
N LEU A 170 9.57 -4.12 -6.99
CA LEU A 170 9.45 -3.43 -8.27
C LEU A 170 10.70 -3.62 -9.12
N TYR A 171 11.89 -3.39 -8.56
CA TYR A 171 13.14 -3.57 -9.31
C TYR A 171 13.35 -5.01 -9.75
N ALA A 172 13.02 -5.98 -8.90
CA ALA A 172 13.14 -7.39 -9.26
C ALA A 172 12.23 -7.75 -10.44
N GLN A 173 10.99 -7.25 -10.45
CA GLN A 173 10.04 -7.46 -11.54
C GLN A 173 10.47 -6.75 -12.82
N ALA A 174 11.03 -5.54 -12.72
CA ALA A 174 11.57 -4.78 -13.85
C ALA A 174 12.90 -5.34 -14.40
N GLY A 175 13.45 -6.41 -13.82
CA GLY A 175 14.75 -6.97 -14.21
C GLY A 175 15.95 -6.11 -13.80
N VAL A 176 15.76 -5.18 -12.86
CA VAL A 176 16.79 -4.26 -12.36
C VAL A 176 17.53 -4.93 -11.20
N GLY A 177 18.75 -5.41 -11.46
CA GLY A 177 19.59 -5.99 -10.41
C GLY A 177 20.17 -4.93 -9.45
N ASN A 178 20.60 -3.79 -9.98
CA ASN A 178 21.15 -2.68 -9.21
C ASN A 178 20.83 -1.35 -9.91
N ILE A 179 20.03 -0.50 -9.26
CA ILE A 179 19.61 0.78 -9.84
C ILE A 179 20.80 1.72 -10.11
N LYS A 180 21.93 1.56 -9.40
CA LYS A 180 23.15 2.38 -9.63
C LYS A 180 23.82 2.12 -10.97
N ASP A 181 23.45 1.04 -11.67
CA ASP A 181 23.92 0.76 -13.03
C ASP A 181 23.12 1.55 -14.08
N TRP A 182 22.08 2.28 -13.66
CA TRP A 182 21.26 3.16 -14.48
C TRP A 182 21.56 4.62 -14.14
N GLU A 183 21.58 5.47 -15.17
CA GLU A 183 21.74 6.91 -15.04
C GLU A 183 20.36 7.56 -14.91
N GLU A 184 20.16 8.40 -13.89
CA GLU A 184 18.95 9.22 -13.76
C GLU A 184 18.95 10.33 -14.81
N VAL A 185 17.84 10.53 -15.52
CA VAL A 185 17.71 11.41 -16.69
C VAL A 185 16.81 12.62 -16.40
#